data_AF-A0A4Y2ID21-F1
#
_entry.id   AF-A0A4Y2ID21-F1
#
_cell.length_a   1.000
_cell.length_b   1.000
_cell.length_c   1.000
_cell.angle_alpha   90.00
_cell.angle_beta   90.00
_cell.angle_gamma   90.00
#
_symmetry.space_group_name_H-M   'P 1'
#
loop_
_entity.id
_entity.type
_entity.pdbx_description
1 polymer ?
#
loop_
_entity_poly.entity_id
_entity_poly.type
_entity_poly.pdbx_seq_one_letter_code
_entity_poly.pdbx_strand_id
1 'polypeptide(L)'
;MAAMQEKRCCVLEYAKCSSVTSVQRAFLRKYGKSGPDHQSILRWFRQFRGTGLLCKGRPRVSEEIVERVRQSFVRCPQQSTVRASLQLGIPQKTAWNVLRRRLHFKPYSLQLLQHLTPGDYARLFDFCTRMQQAVEDDDDLAGALIFSYEATIYV
;
A
#
# COMPACT_ATOMS: atom_id res chain seq x y z
N MET A 1 -26.05 5.63 13.52
CA MET A 1 -24.76 5.67 14.27
C MET A 1 -24.31 7.13 14.36
N ALA A 2 -24.03 7.64 15.56
CA ALA A 2 -23.59 9.03 15.74
C ALA A 2 -22.19 9.26 15.16
N ALA A 3 -21.98 10.43 14.54
CA ALA A 3 -20.70 10.81 13.93
C ALA A 3 -19.59 10.94 14.98
N MET A 4 -18.32 10.75 14.61
CA MET A 4 -17.19 10.79 15.55
C MET A 4 -17.09 12.15 16.28
N GLN A 5 -17.42 13.24 15.58
CA GLN A 5 -17.46 14.59 16.17
C GLN A 5 -18.57 14.74 17.22
N GLU A 6 -19.75 14.18 16.94
CA GLU A 6 -20.89 14.17 17.86
C GLU A 6 -20.52 13.44 19.17
N LYS A 7 -19.89 12.26 19.06
CA LYS A 7 -19.40 11.49 20.23
C LYS A 7 -18.36 12.25 21.05
N ARG A 8 -17.39 12.91 20.37
CA ARG A 8 -16.38 13.76 21.02
C ARG A 8 -17.02 14.89 21.79
N CYS A 9 -18.00 15.57 21.19
CA CYS A 9 -18.73 16.63 21.86
C CYS A 9 -19.43 16.13 23.13
N CYS A 10 -20.12 14.99 23.06
CA CYS A 10 -20.77 14.41 24.23
C CYS A 10 -19.80 14.08 25.36
N VAL A 11 -18.64 13.48 25.05
CA VAL A 11 -17.64 13.12 26.07
C VAL A 11 -16.98 14.35 26.70
N LEU A 12 -16.68 15.38 25.90
CA LEU A 12 -16.11 16.64 26.42
C LEU A 12 -17.09 17.39 27.32
N GLU A 13 -18.35 17.50 26.91
CA GLU A 13 -19.39 18.15 27.72
C GLU A 13 -19.70 17.34 29.00
N TYR A 14 -19.67 16.01 28.91
CA TYR A 14 -19.88 15.16 30.08
C TYR A 14 -18.73 15.30 31.10
N ALA A 15 -17.48 15.42 30.62
CA ALA A 15 -16.32 15.64 31.47
C ALA A 15 -16.40 16.97 32.25
N LYS A 16 -17.02 18.01 31.68
CA LYS A 16 -17.21 19.30 32.36
C LYS A 16 -18.34 19.25 33.37
N CYS A 17 -19.48 18.70 32.97
CA CYS A 17 -20.75 18.92 33.69
C CYS A 17 -21.20 17.70 34.51
N SER A 18 -20.62 16.52 34.30
CA SER A 18 -21.01 15.23 34.91
C SER A 18 -22.51 14.89 34.83
N SER A 19 -23.28 15.59 33.99
CA SER A 19 -24.73 15.48 33.86
C SER A 19 -25.10 15.19 32.41
N VAL A 20 -25.78 14.07 32.19
CA VAL A 20 -26.20 13.64 30.85
C VAL A 20 -27.24 14.60 30.26
N THR A 21 -28.16 15.11 31.07
CA THR A 21 -29.17 16.08 30.63
C THR A 21 -28.52 17.37 30.13
N SER A 22 -27.47 17.84 30.81
CA SER A 22 -26.70 19.01 30.38
C SER A 22 -25.98 18.75 29.05
N VAL A 23 -25.44 17.54 28.87
CA VAL A 23 -24.82 17.11 27.60
C VAL A 23 -25.83 17.07 26.46
N GLN A 24 -27.03 16.52 26.68
CA GLN A 24 -28.08 16.46 25.66
C GLN A 24 -28.57 17.86 25.26
N ARG A 25 -28.72 18.78 26.22
CA ARG A 25 -29.05 20.18 25.93
C ARG A 25 -27.95 20.89 25.14
N ALA A 26 -26.69 20.72 25.54
CA ALA A 26 -25.54 21.28 24.82
C ALA A 26 -25.43 20.70 23.40
N PHE A 27 -25.71 19.40 23.25
CA PHE A 27 -25.75 18.71 21.97
C PHE A 27 -26.85 19.26 21.06
N LEU A 28 -28.06 19.45 21.60
CA LEU A 28 -29.18 20.04 20.88
C LEU A 28 -28.86 21.45 20.39
N ARG A 29 -28.27 22.30 21.26
CA ARG A 29 -27.83 23.66 20.88
C ARG A 29 -26.80 23.67 19.76
N LYS A 30 -25.89 22.69 19.76
CA LYS A 30 -24.77 22.64 18.80
C LYS A 30 -25.12 22.01 17.46
N TYR A 31 -25.95 20.96 17.46
CA TYR A 31 -26.24 20.16 16.26
C TYR A 31 -27.69 20.23 15.79
N GLY A 32 -28.60 20.85 16.55
CA GLY A 32 -30.02 20.98 16.20
C GLY A 32 -30.78 19.65 16.16
N LYS A 33 -30.21 18.57 16.71
CA LYS A 33 -30.78 17.21 16.72
C LYS A 33 -31.04 16.74 18.14
N SER A 34 -32.00 15.82 18.29
CA SER A 34 -32.23 15.15 19.56
C SER A 34 -30.93 14.52 20.07
N GLY A 35 -30.66 14.75 21.36
CA GLY A 35 -29.45 14.26 22.01
C GLY A 35 -29.40 12.72 22.00
N PRO A 36 -28.21 12.12 21.91
CA PRO A 36 -28.07 10.67 22.01
C PRO A 36 -28.54 10.15 23.38
N ASP A 37 -28.94 8.88 23.42
CA ASP A 37 -29.47 8.22 24.60
C ASP A 37 -28.49 8.28 25.81
N HIS A 38 -29.06 8.31 27.01
CA HIS A 38 -28.32 8.41 28.27
C HIS A 38 -27.27 7.31 28.41
N GLN A 39 -27.61 6.05 28.09
CA GLN A 39 -26.68 4.93 28.19
C GLN A 39 -25.56 5.04 27.14
N SER A 40 -25.85 5.61 25.97
CA SER A 40 -24.85 5.82 24.92
C SER A 40 -23.78 6.82 25.34
N ILE A 41 -24.18 7.93 25.97
CA ILE A 41 -23.26 8.96 26.48
C ILE A 41 -22.34 8.38 27.56
N LEU A 42 -22.89 7.66 28.53
CA LEU A 42 -22.10 7.00 29.58
C LEU A 42 -21.16 5.93 29.02
N ARG A 43 -21.63 5.14 28.04
CA ARG A 43 -20.81 4.12 27.39
C ARG A 43 -19.61 4.75 26.67
N TRP A 44 -19.81 5.84 25.92
CA TRP A 44 -18.72 6.54 25.25
C TRP A 44 -17.74 7.16 26.25
N PHE A 45 -18.24 7.75 27.34
CA PHE A 45 -17.39 8.30 28.38
C PHE A 45 -16.55 7.22 29.08
N ARG A 46 -17.16 6.08 29.46
CA ARG A 46 -16.43 4.94 30.04
C ARG A 46 -15.39 4.38 29.08
N GLN A 47 -15.75 4.22 27.81
CA GLN A 47 -14.82 3.75 26.77
C GLN A 47 -13.65 4.73 26.60
N PHE A 48 -13.92 6.04 26.57
CA PHE A 48 -12.87 7.05 26.49
C PHE A 48 -11.97 7.05 27.73
N ARG A 49 -12.55 6.96 28.93
CA ARG A 49 -11.79 6.90 30.19
C ARG A 49 -10.89 5.68 30.28
N GLY A 50 -11.34 4.52 29.78
CA GLY A 50 -10.57 3.27 29.84
C GLY A 50 -9.54 3.11 28.73
N THR A 51 -9.87 3.48 27.48
CA THR A 51 -9.02 3.19 26.30
C THR A 51 -8.46 4.44 25.62
N GLY A 52 -8.89 5.65 26.00
CA GLY A 52 -8.55 6.90 25.32
C GLY A 52 -9.17 7.07 23.91
N LEU A 53 -9.91 6.06 23.43
CA LEU A 53 -10.42 5.99 22.06
C LEU A 53 -11.94 5.83 22.03
N LEU A 54 -12.60 6.73 21.31
CA LEU A 54 -14.07 6.72 21.11
C LEU A 54 -14.52 5.75 20.00
N CYS A 55 -13.58 5.24 19.21
CA CYS A 55 -13.83 4.31 18.13
C CYS A 55 -12.82 3.17 18.20
N LYS A 56 -13.29 1.95 17.97
CA LYS A 56 -12.38 0.84 17.66
C LYS A 56 -11.84 1.08 16.25
N GLY A 57 -10.52 1.08 16.10
CA GLY A 57 -9.88 1.16 14.78
C GLY A 57 -10.28 -0.02 13.91
N ARG A 58 -10.16 0.12 12.59
CA ARG A 58 -10.36 -0.99 11.66
C ARG A 58 -9.38 -2.12 12.02
N PRO A 59 -9.84 -3.38 12.13
CA PRO A 59 -8.95 -4.50 12.40
C PRO A 59 -7.80 -4.52 11.40
N ARG A 60 -6.56 -4.62 11.92
CA ARG A 60 -5.39 -4.85 11.08
C ARG A 60 -5.45 -6.27 10.55
N VAL A 61 -4.99 -6.47 9.31
CA VAL A 61 -4.77 -7.81 8.75
C VAL A 61 -3.76 -8.52 9.65
N SER A 62 -4.01 -9.80 9.98
CA SER A 62 -3.11 -10.60 10.79
C SER A 62 -1.76 -10.79 10.11
N GLU A 63 -0.69 -10.90 10.89
CA GLU A 63 0.66 -11.04 10.34
C GLU A 63 0.83 -12.35 9.57
N GLU A 64 0.12 -13.41 9.98
CA GLU A 64 0.05 -14.67 9.26
C GLU A 64 -0.46 -14.50 7.82
N ILE A 65 -1.52 -13.72 7.60
CA ILE A 65 -2.04 -13.45 6.26
C ILE A 65 -1.03 -12.62 5.45
N VAL A 66 -0.33 -11.68 6.08
CA VAL A 66 0.71 -10.88 5.43
C VAL A 66 1.82 -11.79 4.92
N GLU A 67 2.27 -12.73 5.75
CA GLU A 67 3.34 -13.66 5.37
C GLU A 67 2.89 -14.66 4.29
N ARG A 68 1.66 -15.17 4.36
CA ARG A 68 1.09 -16.02 3.29
C ARG A 68 1.05 -15.28 1.95
N VAL A 69 0.68 -14.00 1.95
CA VAL A 69 0.73 -13.16 0.74
C VAL A 69 2.18 -12.98 0.28
N ARG A 70 3.12 -12.67 1.18
CA ARG A 70 4.54 -12.52 0.83
C ARG A 70 5.08 -13.78 0.15
N GLN A 71 4.91 -14.95 0.76
CA GLN A 71 5.41 -16.23 0.24
C GLN A 71 4.84 -16.56 -1.14
N SER A 72 3.54 -16.29 -1.34
CA SER A 72 2.88 -16.49 -2.63
C SER A 72 3.53 -15.66 -3.75
N PHE A 73 3.80 -14.36 -3.50
CA PHE A 73 4.41 -13.47 -4.50
C PHE A 73 5.93 -13.65 -4.65
N VAL A 74 6.64 -14.15 -3.63
CA VAL A 74 8.04 -14.57 -3.77
C VAL A 74 8.13 -15.80 -4.67
N ARG A 75 7.21 -16.77 -4.51
CA ARG A 75 7.16 -17.97 -5.35
C ARG A 75 6.77 -17.67 -6.80
N CYS A 76 5.83 -16.75 -7.01
CA CYS A 76 5.39 -16.36 -8.35
C CYS A 76 5.24 -14.83 -8.44
N PRO A 77 6.31 -14.09 -8.79
CA PRO A 77 6.28 -12.63 -8.85
C PRO A 77 5.29 -12.06 -9.88
N GLN A 78 5.02 -12.81 -10.94
CA GLN A 78 4.15 -12.41 -12.05
C GLN A 78 2.66 -12.70 -11.81
N GLN A 79 2.29 -13.27 -10.66
CA GLN A 79 0.89 -13.58 -10.39
C GLN A 79 0.04 -12.32 -10.20
N SER A 80 -1.23 -12.38 -10.62
CA SER A 80 -2.17 -11.29 -10.40
C SER A 80 -2.74 -11.31 -8.98
N THR A 81 -3.23 -10.16 -8.51
CA THR A 81 -3.93 -10.08 -7.22
C THR A 81 -5.23 -10.86 -7.18
N VAL A 82 -5.88 -11.05 -8.34
CA VAL A 82 -7.07 -11.89 -8.48
C VAL A 82 -6.71 -13.36 -8.27
N ARG A 83 -5.60 -13.82 -8.88
CA ARG A 83 -5.12 -15.20 -8.71
C ARG A 83 -4.69 -15.47 -7.28
N ALA A 84 -3.95 -14.55 -6.67
CA ALA A 84 -3.55 -14.65 -5.27
C ALA A 84 -4.76 -14.66 -4.32
N SER A 85 -5.81 -13.89 -4.63
CA SER A 85 -7.07 -13.90 -3.88
C SER A 85 -7.73 -15.28 -3.88
N LEU A 86 -7.85 -15.91 -5.05
CA LEU A 86 -8.42 -17.24 -5.21
C LEU A 86 -7.59 -18.31 -4.49
N GLN A 87 -6.26 -18.27 -4.63
CA GLN A 87 -5.36 -19.24 -4.01
C GLN A 87 -5.32 -19.14 -2.48
N LEU A 88 -5.37 -17.92 -1.94
CA LEU A 88 -5.23 -17.68 -0.51
C LEU A 88 -6.57 -17.62 0.23
N GLY A 89 -7.70 -17.61 -0.48
CA GLY A 89 -9.03 -17.46 0.10
C GLY A 89 -9.26 -16.10 0.75
N ILE A 90 -8.54 -15.06 0.32
CA ILE A 90 -8.64 -13.70 0.86
C ILE A 90 -9.26 -12.75 -0.17
N PRO A 91 -9.98 -11.69 0.24
CA PRO A 91 -10.47 -10.70 -0.70
C PRO A 91 -9.33 -10.03 -1.49
N GLN A 92 -9.50 -9.86 -2.79
CA GLN A 92 -8.49 -9.26 -3.68
C GLN A 92 -8.02 -7.86 -3.21
N LYS A 93 -8.93 -7.05 -2.67
CA LYS A 93 -8.60 -5.74 -2.07
C LYS A 93 -7.68 -5.85 -0.86
N THR A 94 -7.80 -6.92 -0.06
CA THR A 94 -6.92 -7.19 1.08
C THR A 94 -5.53 -7.56 0.59
N ALA A 95 -5.42 -8.48 -0.37
CA ALA A 95 -4.14 -8.84 -1.01
C ALA A 95 -3.44 -7.59 -1.58
N TRP A 96 -4.17 -6.76 -2.33
CA TRP A 96 -3.64 -5.50 -2.87
C TRP A 96 -3.14 -4.53 -1.81
N ASN A 97 -3.91 -4.33 -0.73
CA ASN A 97 -3.50 -3.45 0.36
C ASN A 97 -2.27 -3.97 1.10
N VAL A 98 -2.17 -5.29 1.30
CA VAL A 98 -0.99 -5.91 1.91
C VAL A 98 0.25 -5.67 1.05
N LEU A 99 0.17 -5.93 -0.26
CA LEU A 99 1.27 -5.71 -1.19
C LEU A 99 1.75 -4.26 -1.17
N ARG A 100 0.82 -3.30 -1.29
CA ARG A 100 1.18 -1.87 -1.45
C ARG A 100 1.53 -1.17 -0.15
N ARG A 101 0.85 -1.48 0.97
CA ARG A 101 0.96 -0.74 2.23
C ARG A 101 1.74 -1.45 3.33
N ARG A 102 1.96 -2.76 3.22
CA ARG A 102 2.67 -3.55 4.25
C ARG A 102 3.99 -4.07 3.71
N LEU A 103 3.98 -4.67 2.53
CA LEU A 103 5.17 -5.25 1.89
C LEU A 103 5.91 -4.25 1.00
N HIS A 104 5.26 -3.14 0.62
CA HIS A 104 5.80 -2.10 -0.27
C HIS A 104 6.31 -2.64 -1.62
N PHE A 105 5.72 -3.73 -2.10
CA PHE A 105 6.05 -4.28 -3.40
C PHE A 105 5.60 -3.31 -4.50
N LYS A 106 6.45 -3.18 -5.53
CA LYS A 106 6.15 -2.40 -6.73
C LYS A 106 5.62 -3.34 -7.81
N PRO A 107 4.59 -2.93 -8.57
CA PRO A 107 4.17 -3.66 -9.75
C PRO A 107 5.37 -3.86 -10.67
N TYR A 108 5.49 -5.06 -11.25
CA TYR A 108 6.49 -5.30 -12.28
C TYR A 108 6.13 -4.52 -13.55
N SER A 109 7.05 -3.68 -14.03
CA SER A 109 6.88 -2.99 -15.32
C SER A 109 7.34 -3.93 -16.43
N LEU A 110 6.44 -4.22 -17.37
CA LEU A 110 6.78 -5.02 -18.54
C LEU A 110 7.77 -4.23 -19.41
N GLN A 111 8.93 -4.83 -19.67
CA GLN A 111 9.89 -4.35 -20.67
C GLN A 111 9.84 -5.30 -21.86
N LEU A 112 9.63 -4.75 -23.06
CA LEU A 112 9.77 -5.52 -24.28
C LEU A 112 11.26 -5.64 -24.58
N LEU A 113 11.78 -6.86 -24.50
CA LEU A 113 13.17 -7.18 -24.79
C LEU A 113 13.23 -8.09 -26.01
N GLN A 114 14.31 -7.99 -26.79
CA GLN A 114 14.58 -8.93 -27.86
C GLN A 114 14.71 -10.35 -27.29
N HIS A 115 14.19 -11.34 -28.01
CA HIS A 115 14.38 -12.73 -27.62
C HIS A 115 15.84 -13.14 -27.83
N LEU A 116 16.52 -13.48 -26.75
CA LEU A 116 17.90 -13.96 -26.75
C LEU A 116 17.93 -15.48 -26.59
N THR A 117 18.69 -16.16 -27.44
CA THR A 117 18.95 -17.60 -27.31
C THR A 117 20.10 -17.86 -26.33
N PRO A 118 20.21 -19.06 -25.73
CA PRO A 118 21.31 -19.40 -24.81
C PRO A 118 22.71 -19.13 -25.39
N GLY A 119 22.91 -19.32 -26.70
CA GLY A 119 24.17 -19.04 -27.37
C GLY A 119 24.46 -17.54 -27.55
N ASP A 120 23.43 -16.69 -27.60
CA ASP A 120 23.61 -15.24 -27.72
C ASP A 120 24.23 -14.64 -26.45
N TYR A 121 23.91 -15.19 -25.27
CA TYR A 121 24.50 -14.71 -24.02
C TYR A 121 26.02 -14.84 -24.00
N ALA A 122 26.55 -15.98 -24.47
CA ALA A 122 28.00 -16.18 -24.56
C ALA A 122 28.62 -15.19 -25.55
N ARG A 123 28.04 -15.05 -26.75
CA ARG A 123 28.53 -14.12 -27.77
C ARG A 123 28.53 -12.66 -27.31
N LEU A 124 27.45 -12.23 -26.65
CA LEU A 124 27.32 -10.90 -26.08
C LEU A 124 28.35 -10.68 -24.96
N PHE A 125 28.51 -11.67 -24.08
CA PHE A 125 29.49 -11.60 -23.00
C PHE A 125 30.93 -11.50 -23.53
N ASP A 126 31.29 -12.34 -24.51
CA ASP A 126 32.61 -12.34 -25.14
C ASP A 126 32.88 -11.04 -25.91
N PHE A 127 31.85 -10.47 -26.54
CA PHE A 127 31.95 -9.17 -27.19
C PHE A 127 32.18 -8.05 -26.17
N CYS A 128 31.36 -7.97 -25.11
CA CYS A 128 31.49 -6.95 -24.07
C CYS A 128 32.86 -7.03 -23.38
N THR A 129 33.33 -8.24 -23.07
CA THR A 129 34.64 -8.46 -22.44
C THR A 129 35.77 -7.97 -23.35
N ARG A 130 35.74 -8.31 -24.64
CA ARG A 130 36.74 -7.85 -25.61
C ARG A 130 36.71 -6.35 -25.82
N MET A 131 35.51 -5.76 -25.91
CA MET A 131 35.36 -4.32 -26.06
C MET A 131 35.87 -3.57 -24.83
N GLN A 132 35.62 -4.11 -23.63
CA GLN A 132 36.13 -3.54 -22.40
C GLN A 132 37.66 -3.55 -22.36
N GLN A 133 38.30 -4.68 -22.69
CA GLN A 133 39.76 -4.78 -22.76
C GLN A 133 40.35 -3.82 -23.80
N ALA A 134 39.75 -3.74 -24.98
CA ALA A 134 40.24 -2.85 -26.04
C ALA A 134 40.17 -1.37 -25.63
N VAL A 135 39.15 -0.96 -24.85
CA VAL A 135 39.05 0.40 -24.30
C VAL A 135 40.06 0.65 -23.18
N GLU A 136 40.44 -0.38 -22.42
CA GLU A 136 41.48 -0.27 -21.38
C GLU A 136 42.90 -0.20 -21.99
N ASP A 137 43.12 -0.85 -23.13
CA ASP A 137 44.42 -0.89 -23.82
C ASP A 137 44.68 0.35 -24.71
N ASP A 138 43.62 0.98 -25.23
CA ASP A 138 43.68 2.17 -26.11
C ASP A 138 42.67 3.24 -25.68
N ASP A 139 43.17 4.28 -25.01
CA ASP A 139 42.38 5.42 -24.52
C ASP A 139 41.68 6.20 -25.65
N ASP A 140 42.20 6.16 -26.88
CA ASP A 140 41.65 6.89 -28.03
C ASP A 140 40.64 6.07 -28.85
N LEU A 141 40.47 4.77 -28.54
CA LEU A 141 39.56 3.86 -29.24
C LEU A 141 38.13 4.39 -29.30
N ALA A 142 37.64 4.98 -28.21
CA ALA A 142 36.31 5.56 -28.15
C ALA A 142 36.12 6.75 -29.11
N GLY A 143 37.19 7.50 -29.39
CA GLY A 143 37.19 8.61 -30.35
C GLY A 143 37.24 8.16 -31.80
N ALA A 144 37.79 6.97 -32.07
CA ALA A 144 37.88 6.38 -33.40
C ALA A 144 36.65 5.56 -33.81
N LEU A 145 35.80 5.17 -32.85
CA LEU A 145 34.66 4.30 -33.11
C LEU A 145 33.48 5.05 -33.73
N ILE A 146 33.05 4.62 -34.92
CA ILE A 146 31.90 5.19 -35.64
C ILE A 146 30.78 4.16 -35.69
N PHE A 147 29.60 4.52 -35.18
CA PHE A 147 28.39 3.69 -35.26
C PHE A 147 27.47 4.16 -36.39
N SER A 148 26.95 3.22 -37.17
CA SER A 148 25.93 3.46 -38.19
C SER A 148 24.71 2.56 -37.95
N TYR A 149 23.50 3.10 -38.10
CA TYR A 149 22.26 2.32 -38.08
C TYR A 149 21.27 2.86 -39.11
N GLU A 150 20.36 2.00 -39.56
CA GLU A 150 19.24 2.38 -40.41
C GLU A 150 17.94 2.32 -39.59
N ALA A 151 17.01 3.26 -39.82
CA ALA A 151 15.70 3.27 -39.18
C ALA A 151 14.60 3.60 -40.18
N THR A 152 13.51 2.84 -40.15
CA THR A 152 12.31 3.12 -40.93
C THR A 152 11.48 4.20 -40.26
N ILE A 153 11.23 5.30 -40.97
CA ILE A 153 10.35 6.39 -40.52
C ILE A 153 9.04 6.27 -41.31
N TYR A 154 7.93 6.04 -40.61
CA TYR A 154 6.59 6.11 -41.21
C TYR A 154 6.11 7.57 -41.16
N VAL A 155 5.80 8.13 -42.33
CA VAL A 155 5.23 9.48 -42.51
C VAL A 155 3.74 9.37 -42.79
#